data_AF-A0A535ZTK8-F1
#
_entry.id   AF-A0A535ZTK8-F1
#
_cell.length_a   1.000
_cell.length_b   1.000
_cell.length_c   1.000
_cell.angle_alpha   90.00
_cell.angle_beta   90.00
_cell.angle_gamma   90.00
#
_symmetry.space_group_name_H-M   'P 1'
#
loop_
_entity.id
_entity.type
_entity.pdbx_description
1 polymer ?
#
loop_
_entity_poly.entity_id
_entity_poly.type
_entity_poly.pdbx_seq_one_letter_code
_entity_poly.pdbx_strand_id
1 'polypeptide(L)' 'VIARSRLKRFMDQHGIGSFPELLKRADEDIEWFWDAAIKDIDIAFYRHYDRVVDLTHGKPWAQWWIGGRMNIIQSCLDR' A
#
# COMPACT_ATOMS: atom_id res chain seq x y z
N VAL A 1 14.75 13.46 -16.91
CA VAL A 1 15.13 13.02 -15.54
C VAL A 1 14.06 12.08 -15.01
N ILE A 2 14.13 10.78 -15.30
CA ILE A 2 13.20 9.75 -14.76
C ILE A 2 13.95 8.77 -13.82
N ALA A 3 15.27 8.91 -13.70
CA ALA A 3 16.15 7.92 -13.08
C ALA A 3 16.02 7.73 -11.54
N ARG A 4 15.14 8.46 -10.85
CA ARG A 4 14.90 8.32 -9.40
C ARG A 4 13.42 8.41 -8.99
N SER A 5 12.49 8.07 -9.88
CA SER A 5 11.07 8.01 -9.50
C SER A 5 10.78 6.74 -8.71
N ARG A 6 10.48 6.86 -7.41
CA ARG A 6 9.97 5.74 -6.58
C ARG A 6 8.71 5.13 -7.21
N LEU A 7 7.85 5.97 -7.77
CA LEU A 7 6.64 5.53 -8.48
C LEU A 7 6.98 4.69 -9.72
N LYS A 8 7.99 5.07 -10.51
CA LYS A 8 8.40 4.27 -11.68
C LYS A 8 8.93 2.90 -11.27
N ARG A 9 9.73 2.82 -10.20
CA ARG A 9 10.19 1.56 -9.64
C ARG A 9 9.01 0.69 -9.19
N PHE A 10 8.07 1.26 -8.45
CA PHE A 10 6.86 0.57 -8.02
C PHE A 10 6.07 0.02 -9.21
N MET A 11 5.83 0.86 -10.22
CA MET A 11 5.15 0.43 -11.46
C MET A 11 5.91 -0.70 -12.16
N ASP A 12 7.23 -0.61 -12.27
CA ASP A 12 8.06 -1.66 -12.89
C ASP A 12 8.00 -2.99 -12.13
N GLN A 13 8.05 -2.95 -10.80
CA GLN A 13 7.92 -4.14 -9.94
C GLN A 13 6.56 -4.83 -10.09
N HIS A 14 5.51 -4.08 -10.43
CA HIS A 14 4.16 -4.59 -10.61
C HIS A 14 3.75 -4.79 -12.08
N GLY A 15 4.68 -4.60 -13.02
CA GLY A 15 4.47 -4.80 -14.45
C GLY A 15 3.53 -3.76 -15.10
N ILE A 16 3.48 -2.54 -14.55
CA ILE A 16 2.56 -1.48 -14.97
C ILE A 16 3.30 -0.51 -15.90
N GLY A 17 2.81 -0.36 -17.12
CA GLY A 17 3.46 0.43 -18.16
C GLY A 17 3.17 1.93 -18.08
N SER A 18 2.07 2.33 -17.45
CA SER A 18 1.66 3.75 -17.40
C SER A 18 0.91 4.14 -16.13
N PHE A 19 0.93 5.43 -15.81
CA PHE A 19 0.22 5.94 -14.62
C PHE A 19 -1.31 5.75 -14.70
N PRO A 20 -1.99 5.96 -15.86
CA PRO A 20 -3.40 5.63 -15.98
C PRO A 20 -3.72 4.13 -15.77
N GLU A 21 -2.82 3.24 -16.19
CA GLU A 21 -2.96 1.80 -15.94
C GLU A 21 -2.83 1.48 -14.45
N LEU A 22 -1.91 2.14 -13.74
CA LEU A 22 -1.82 2.04 -12.27
C LEU A 22 -3.14 2.46 -11.61
N LEU A 23 -3.68 3.63 -11.98
CA LEU A 23 -4.94 4.13 -11.41
C LEU A 23 -6.09 3.16 -11.67
N LYS A 24 -6.23 2.67 -12.91
CA LYS A 24 -7.27 1.71 -13.26
C LYS A 24 -7.19 0.45 -12.39
N ARG A 25 -6.00 -0.13 -12.25
CA ARG A 25 -5.82 -1.34 -11.42
C ARG A 25 -6.06 -1.05 -9.94
N ALA A 26 -5.65 0.11 -9.44
CA ALA A 26 -5.88 0.50 -8.05
C ALA A 26 -7.36 0.70 -7.72
N ASP A 27 -8.16 1.18 -8.68
CA ASP A 27 -9.61 1.31 -8.55
C ASP A 27 -10.32 -0.05 -8.62
N GLU A 28 -9.83 -0.96 -9.47
CA GLU A 28 -10.38 -2.32 -9.63
C GLU A 28 -10.05 -3.24 -8.44
N ASP A 29 -8.86 -3.09 -7.85
CA ASP A 29 -8.37 -3.89 -6.73
C ASP A 29 -7.66 -3.01 -5.68
N ILE A 30 -8.48 -2.40 -4.82
CA ILE A 30 -8.02 -1.53 -3.73
C ILE A 30 -7.21 -2.31 -2.68
N GLU A 31 -7.48 -3.59 -2.49
CA GLU A 31 -6.82 -4.43 -1.49
C GLU A 31 -5.39 -4.72 -1.92
N TRP A 32 -5.20 -5.14 -3.17
CA TRP A 32 -3.88 -5.29 -3.78
C TRP A 32 -3.08 -3.99 -3.76
N PHE A 33 -3.70 -2.86 -4.14
CA PHE A 33 -2.97 -1.60 -4.25
C PHE A 33 -2.37 -1.17 -2.92
N TRP A 34 -3.18 -1.18 -1.85
CA TRP A 34 -2.70 -0.76 -0.53
C TRP A 34 -1.76 -1.77 0.12
N ASP A 35 -1.93 -3.07 -0.15
CA ASP A 35 -0.94 -4.10 0.23
C ASP A 35 0.43 -3.84 -0.43
N ALA A 36 0.43 -3.61 -1.74
CA ALA A 36 1.64 -3.34 -2.50
C ALA A 36 2.31 -2.03 -2.05
N ALA A 37 1.52 -0.96 -1.92
CA ALA A 37 2.02 0.36 -1.55
C ALA A 37 2.64 0.37 -0.15
N ILE A 38 1.99 -0.25 0.85
CA ILE A 38 2.49 -0.25 2.23
C ILE A 38 3.81 -1.04 2.35
N LYS A 39 3.98 -2.08 1.52
CA LYS A 39 5.22 -2.86 1.41
C LYS A 39 6.33 -2.11 0.68
N ASP A 40 6.03 -1.35 -0.38
CA ASP A 40 7.05 -0.53 -1.08
C ASP A 40 7.51 0.69 -0.26
N ILE A 41 6.59 1.29 0.51
CA ILE A 41 6.89 2.32 1.51
C ILE A 41 7.64 1.72 2.71
N ASP A 42 7.47 0.40 2.91
CA ASP A 42 8.21 -0.42 3.85
C ASP A 42 7.92 0.00 5.31
N ILE A 43 6.62 0.01 5.65
CA ILE A 43 6.13 0.26 7.00
C ILE A 43 6.46 -0.93 7.92
N ALA A 44 7.02 -0.61 9.09
CA ALA A 44 7.42 -1.60 10.08
C ALA A 44 6.24 -2.10 10.91
N PHE A 45 5.79 -3.33 10.63
CA PHE A 45 4.80 -4.04 11.44
C PHE A 45 5.47 -5.01 12.41
N TYR A 46 5.08 -4.96 13.69
CA TYR A 46 5.40 -5.99 14.68
C TYR A 46 4.59 -7.27 14.45
N ARG A 47 3.36 -7.11 13.98
CA ARG A 47 2.49 -8.18 13.50
C ARG A 47 1.88 -7.73 12.18
N HIS A 48 2.08 -8.52 11.14
CA HIS A 48 1.41 -8.28 9.86
C HIS A 48 -0.10 -8.33 10.02
N TYR A 49 -0.79 -7.51 9.23
CA TYR A 49 -2.26 -7.53 9.17
C TYR A 49 -2.75 -8.83 8.51
N ASP A 50 -3.93 -9.26 8.91
CA ASP A 50 -4.61 -10.43 8.33
C ASP A 50 -5.40 -10.03 7.07
N ARG A 51 -5.85 -8.78 7.00
CA ARG A 51 -6.62 -8.21 5.88
C ARG A 51 -6.30 -6.73 5.72
N VAL A 52 -6.25 -6.23 4.48
CA VAL A 52 -5.86 -4.83 4.23
C VAL A 52 -7.03 -3.89 4.47
N VAL A 53 -8.24 -4.24 4.04
CA VAL A 53 -9.42 -3.39 4.22
C VAL A 53 -10.67 -4.22 4.46
N ASP A 54 -11.49 -3.76 5.41
CA ASP A 54 -12.85 -4.24 5.61
C ASP A 54 -13.85 -3.09 5.38
N LEU A 55 -14.78 -3.32 4.46
CA LEU A 55 -15.79 -2.35 4.03
C LEU A 55 -17.21 -2.79 4.43
N THR A 56 -17.35 -3.81 5.28
CA THR A 56 -18.65 -4.36 5.72
C THR A 56 -19.60 -3.31 6.30
N HIS A 57 -19.08 -2.27 6.93
CA HIS A 57 -19.85 -1.17 7.51
C HIS A 57 -20.01 0.05 6.58
N GLY A 58 -19.61 -0.08 5.31
CA GLY A 58 -19.61 0.99 4.31
C GLY A 58 -18.30 1.79 4.26
N LYS A 59 -18.05 2.44 3.12
CA LYS A 59 -16.79 3.17 2.85
C LYS A 59 -16.40 4.20 3.93
N PRO A 60 -17.32 5.00 4.50
CA PRO A 60 -16.96 5.95 5.57
C PRO A 60 -16.44 5.28 6.86
N TRP A 61 -16.75 3.99 7.05
CA TRP A 61 -16.39 3.20 8.22
C TRP A 61 -15.37 2.11 7.88
N ALA A 62 -14.61 2.31 6.79
CA ALA A 62 -13.58 1.38 6.37
C ALA A 62 -12.55 1.13 7.47
N GLN A 63 -12.33 -0.13 7.80
CA GLN A 63 -11.28 -0.54 8.72
C GLN A 63 -10.07 -0.99 7.91
N TRP A 64 -8.89 -0.49 8.23
CA TRP A 64 -7.67 -0.75 7.46
C TRP A 64 -6.62 -1.53 8.27
N TRP A 65 -5.86 -2.38 7.58
CA TRP A 65 -4.81 -3.25 8.12
C TRP A 65 -5.25 -4.03 9.37
N ILE A 66 -6.37 -4.75 9.24
CA ILE A 66 -7.03 -5.48 10.34
C ILE A 66 -6.08 -6.51 10.94
N GLY A 67 -5.98 -6.51 12.28
CA GLY A 67 -5.07 -7.38 13.03
C GLY A 67 -3.60 -6.93 13.00
N GLY A 68 -3.25 -5.92 12.20
CA GLY A 68 -1.90 -5.38 12.15
C GLY A 68 -1.53 -4.68 13.45
N ARG A 69 -0.26 -4.81 13.86
CA ARG A 69 0.31 -4.06 15.00
C ARG A 69 1.58 -3.37 14.55
N MET A 70 1.64 -2.06 14.71
CA MET A 70 2.80 -1.25 14.36
C MET A 70 2.99 -0.09 15.35
N ASN A 71 4.16 0.56 15.27
CA ASN A 71 4.38 1.89 15.81
C ASN A 71 4.96 2.76 14.68
N ILE A 72 4.31 3.87 14.37
CA ILE A 72 4.73 4.75 13.28
C ILE A 72 6.13 5.34 13.53
N ILE A 73 6.51 5.56 14.79
CA ILE A 73 7.84 6.08 15.16
C ILE A 73 8.94 5.17 14.63
N GLN A 74 8.77 3.84 14.75
CA GLN A 74 9.72 2.85 14.24
C GLN A 74 9.92 2.97 12.73
N SER A 75 8.87 3.31 11.99
CA SER A 75 8.93 3.47 10.52
C SER A 75 9.54 4.81 10.09
N CYS A 76 9.55 5.82 10.98
CA CYS A 76 9.94 7.18 10.62
C CYS A 76 11.29 7.63 11.20
N LEU A 77 11.68 7.13 12.38
CA LEU A 77 12.86 7.61 13.12
C LEU A 77 13.94 6.54 13.30
N ASP A 78 13.56 5.27 13.42
CA ASP A 78 14.51 4.17 13.66
C ASP A 78 15.07 3.59 12.34
N ARG A 79 15.04 4.38 11.27
CA ARG A 79 15.45 4.01 9.91
C ARG A 79 16.56 4.90 9.36
#